data_AF-A0A964HZT3-F1
#
_entry.id   AF-A0A964HZT3-F1
#
_cell.length_a   1.000
_cell.length_b   1.000
_cell.length_c   1.000
_cell.angle_alpha   90.00
_cell.angle_beta   90.00
_cell.angle_gamma   90.00
#
_symmetry.space_group_name_H-M   'P 1'
#
loop_
_entity.id
_entity.type
_entity.pdbx_description
1 polymer ?
#
loop_
_entity_poly.entity_id
_entity_poly.type
_entity_poly.pdbx_seq_one_letter_code
_entity_poly.pdbx_strand_id
1 'polypeptide(L)'
;GRTGIARLAIESGSPVIPVAMHNTEKIQPTGKLIPKIARVGVDFGEPMYFTGDATDPFTLREATDKIMRAIGQMSGQEYVDIYASRAKEILREDEED
;
A
#
# COMPACT_ATOMS: atom_id res chain seq x y z
N GLY A 1 -2.32 -6.47 -1.75
CA GLY A 1 -1.51 -5.57 -2.62
C GLY A 1 -1.32 -6.17 -4.01
N ARG A 2 -0.92 -5.38 -5.02
CA ARG A 2 -0.54 -5.90 -6.35
C ARG A 2 0.90 -6.45 -6.30
N THR A 3 1.20 -7.49 -7.07
CA THR A 3 2.46 -8.24 -6.99
C THR A 3 3.66 -7.65 -7.73
N GLY A 4 3.47 -6.57 -8.49
CA GLY A 4 4.53 -5.98 -9.32
C GLY A 4 5.75 -5.52 -8.52
N ILE A 5 5.56 -5.01 -7.29
CA ILE A 5 6.67 -4.59 -6.43
C ILE A 5 7.54 -5.78 -5.98
N ALA A 6 6.92 -6.92 -5.68
CA ALA A 6 7.65 -8.14 -5.33
C ALA A 6 8.47 -8.66 -6.51
N ARG A 7 7.91 -8.62 -7.72
CA ARG A 7 8.63 -9.01 -8.95
C ARG A 7 9.88 -8.16 -9.15
N LEU A 8 9.71 -6.83 -9.10
CA LEU A 8 10.84 -5.91 -9.25
C LEU A 8 11.92 -6.12 -8.18
N ALA A 9 11.52 -6.32 -6.91
CA ALA A 9 12.47 -6.53 -5.83
C ALA A 9 13.28 -7.82 -6.00
N ILE A 10 12.63 -8.92 -6.38
CA ILE A 10 13.30 -10.21 -6.60
C ILE A 10 14.22 -10.17 -7.83
N GLU A 11 13.76 -9.63 -8.96
CA GLU A 11 14.55 -9.56 -10.19
C GLU A 11 15.75 -8.62 -10.07
N SER A 12 15.59 -7.50 -9.36
CA SER A 12 16.67 -6.50 -9.20
C SER A 12 17.59 -6.75 -8.00
N GLY A 13 17.16 -7.56 -7.03
CA GLY A 13 17.83 -7.69 -5.73
C GLY A 13 17.77 -6.43 -4.84
N SER A 14 16.99 -5.41 -5.25
CA SER A 14 16.90 -4.14 -4.52
C SER A 14 16.02 -4.28 -3.27
N PRO A 15 16.35 -3.54 -2.18
CA PRO A 15 15.49 -3.51 -1.01
C PRO A 15 14.17 -2.78 -1.29
N VAL A 16 13.11 -3.22 -0.63
CA VAL A 16 11.85 -2.48 -0.51
C VAL A 16 11.80 -1.80 0.84
N ILE A 17 11.61 -0.48 0.87
CA ILE A 17 11.39 0.28 2.10
C ILE A 17 9.88 0.48 2.29
N PRO A 18 9.23 -0.14 3.28
CA PRO A 18 7.83 0.12 3.57
C PRO A 18 7.66 1.53 4.16
N VAL A 19 6.62 2.24 3.74
CA VAL A 19 6.33 3.61 4.19
C VAL A 19 4.87 3.72 4.60
N ALA A 20 4.63 4.23 5.80
CA ALA A 20 3.30 4.55 6.30
C ALA A 20 3.08 6.07 6.31
N MET A 21 1.94 6.51 5.80
CA MET A 21 1.53 7.91 5.75
C MET A 21 0.39 8.13 6.75
N HIS A 22 0.45 9.21 7.51
CA HIS A 22 -0.54 9.55 8.53
C HIS A 22 -1.22 10.89 8.25
N ASN A 23 -2.52 10.97 8.56
CA ASN A 23 -3.37 12.15 8.45
C ASN A 23 -3.60 12.72 7.05
N THR A 24 -3.04 12.10 6.00
CA THR A 24 -3.21 12.57 4.62
C THR A 24 -4.67 12.49 4.19
N GLU A 25 -5.38 11.46 4.62
CA GLU A 25 -6.81 11.22 4.39
C GLU A 25 -7.71 12.29 5.03
N LYS A 26 -7.29 12.85 6.18
CA LYS A 26 -8.00 13.92 6.88
C LYS A 26 -7.70 15.30 6.30
N ILE A 27 -6.47 15.48 5.79
CA ILE A 27 -5.98 16.72 5.20
C ILE A 27 -6.64 16.97 3.84
N GLN A 28 -6.60 15.95 2.97
CA GLN A 28 -7.17 15.98 1.63
C GLN A 28 -8.05 14.73 1.42
N PRO A 29 -9.28 14.74 1.94
CA PRO A 29 -10.26 13.70 1.61
C PRO A 29 -10.49 13.65 0.10
N THR A 30 -10.79 12.45 -0.41
CA THR A 30 -11.20 12.26 -1.81
C THR A 30 -12.36 13.21 -2.16
N GLY A 31 -12.31 13.82 -3.35
CA GLY A 31 -13.34 14.76 -3.81
C GLY A 31 -13.22 16.19 -3.29
N LYS A 32 -12.41 16.44 -2.24
CA LYS A 32 -12.17 17.81 -1.77
C LYS A 32 -11.12 18.50 -2.63
N LEU A 33 -11.34 19.75 -3.01
CA LEU A 33 -10.38 20.51 -3.82
C LEU A 33 -9.29 21.19 -2.97
N ILE A 34 -9.68 21.80 -1.85
CA ILE A 34 -8.79 22.58 -0.99
C ILE A 34 -8.41 21.79 0.28
N PRO A 35 -7.10 21.51 0.51
CA PRO A 35 -6.64 20.79 1.69
C PRO A 35 -6.78 21.60 2.97
N LYS A 36 -6.89 20.91 4.10
CA LYS A 36 -6.74 21.53 5.43
C LYS A 36 -5.26 21.68 5.76
N ILE A 37 -4.87 22.81 6.34
CA ILE A 37 -3.52 22.98 6.87
C ILE A 37 -3.40 22.16 8.17
N ALA A 38 -2.70 21.04 8.11
CA ALA A 38 -2.36 20.21 9.26
C ALA A 38 -1.05 19.43 8.99
N ARG A 39 -0.50 18.80 10.03
CA ARG A 39 0.77 18.07 9.93
C ARG A 39 0.56 16.66 9.35
N VAL A 40 1.29 16.35 8.29
CA VAL A 40 1.45 14.98 7.76
C VAL A 40 2.51 14.25 8.59
N GLY A 41 2.26 12.98 8.92
CA GLY A 41 3.25 12.07 9.49
C GLY A 41 3.73 11.07 8.45
N VAL A 42 4.99 10.69 8.49
CA VAL A 42 5.60 9.67 7.62
C VAL A 42 6.53 8.80 8.45
N ASP A 43 6.29 7.50 8.43
CA ASP A 43 7.17 6.51 9.05
C ASP A 43 7.80 5.64 7.98
N PHE A 44 9.13 5.51 8.03
CA PHE A 44 9.90 4.62 7.19
C PHE A 44 10.26 3.37 7.98
N GLY A 45 9.96 2.20 7.42
CA GLY A 45 10.31 0.93 8.05
C GLY A 45 11.68 0.44 7.62
N GLU A 46 12.07 -0.71 8.15
CA GLU A 46 13.36 -1.33 7.83
C GLU A 46 13.40 -1.85 6.39
N PRO A 47 14.57 -1.84 5.73
CA PRO A 47 14.74 -2.43 4.40
C PRO A 47 14.37 -3.92 4.36
N MET A 48 13.46 -4.28 3.45
CA MET A 48 13.04 -5.66 3.22
C MET A 48 13.69 -6.21 1.95
N TYR A 49 14.28 -7.39 2.03
CA TYR A 49 14.89 -8.08 0.90
C TYR A 49 14.10 -9.33 0.54
N PHE A 50 14.00 -9.62 -0.76
CA PHE A 50 13.24 -10.74 -1.27
C PHE A 50 14.06 -11.53 -2.28
N THR A 51 13.97 -12.85 -2.18
CA THR A 51 14.61 -13.81 -3.07
C THR A 51 13.59 -14.87 -3.46
N GLY A 52 13.76 -15.49 -4.63
CA GLY A 52 12.89 -16.57 -5.08
C GLY A 52 12.69 -16.53 -6.59
N ASP A 53 11.71 -17.29 -7.07
CA ASP A 53 11.33 -17.27 -8.48
C ASP A 53 10.33 -16.12 -8.75
N ALA A 54 10.78 -15.12 -9.51
CA ALA A 54 9.96 -13.98 -9.90
C ALA A 54 8.85 -14.33 -10.91
N THR A 55 8.83 -15.56 -11.43
CA THR A 55 7.77 -16.08 -12.29
C THR A 55 6.71 -16.85 -11.52
N ASP A 56 7.01 -17.32 -10.31
CA ASP A 56 6.07 -18.04 -9.46
C ASP A 56 5.05 -17.09 -8.78
N PRO A 57 3.74 -17.22 -9.08
CA PRO A 57 2.71 -16.38 -8.49
C PRO A 57 2.63 -16.49 -6.97
N PHE A 58 2.95 -17.66 -6.39
CA PHE A 58 2.90 -17.87 -4.94
C PHE A 58 4.00 -17.08 -4.24
N THR A 59 5.25 -17.20 -4.70
CA THR A 59 6.39 -16.40 -4.22
C THR A 59 6.09 -14.90 -4.27
N LEU A 60 5.55 -14.43 -5.40
CA LEU A 60 5.20 -13.01 -5.57
C LEU A 60 4.11 -12.54 -4.61
N ARG A 61 3.07 -13.37 -4.39
CA ARG A 61 1.97 -13.07 -3.45
C ARG A 61 2.48 -13.01 -2.02
N GLU A 62 3.27 -13.99 -1.59
CA GLU A 62 3.84 -14.06 -0.25
C GLU A 62 4.72 -12.84 0.07
N ALA A 63 5.63 -12.48 -0.84
CA ALA A 63 6.46 -11.29 -0.72
C ALA A 63 5.63 -10.01 -0.62
N THR A 64 4.61 -9.89 -1.48
CA THR A 64 3.69 -8.74 -1.45
C THR A 64 2.92 -8.65 -0.14
N ASP A 65 2.45 -9.78 0.40
CA ASP A 65 1.75 -9.81 1.69
C ASP A 65 2.64 -9.42 2.85
N LYS A 66 3.92 -9.81 2.83
CA LYS A 66 4.90 -9.36 3.83
C LYS A 66 5.04 -7.84 3.81
N ILE A 67 5.17 -7.23 2.63
CA ILE A 67 5.26 -5.76 2.48
C ILE A 67 3.99 -5.09 3.00
N MET A 68 2.82 -5.57 2.60
CA MET A 68 1.55 -4.98 3.03
C MET A 68 1.33 -5.10 4.55
N ARG A 69 1.71 -6.23 5.16
CA ARG A 69 1.65 -6.39 6.63
C ARG A 69 2.57 -5.43 7.36
N ALA A 70 3.80 -5.23 6.87
CA ALA A 70 4.74 -4.27 7.45
C ALA A 70 4.13 -2.84 7.42
N ILE A 71 3.60 -2.42 6.27
CA ILE A 71 2.94 -1.12 6.13
C ILE A 71 1.73 -1.01 7.07
N GLY A 72 0.87 -2.04 7.13
CA GLY A 72 -0.32 -2.04 7.99
C GLY A 72 0.01 -1.95 9.48
N GLN A 73 1.04 -2.66 9.93
CA GLN A 73 1.54 -2.57 11.31
C GLN A 73 2.05 -1.18 11.65
N MET A 74 2.76 -0.54 10.71
CA MET A 74 3.30 0.82 10.90
C MET A 74 2.21 1.89 10.85
N SER A 75 1.23 1.74 9.96
CA SER A 75 0.17 2.74 9.79
C SER A 75 -0.95 2.62 10.82
N GLY A 76 -1.09 1.46 11.48
CA GLY A 76 -2.23 1.14 12.33
C GLY A 76 -3.55 1.01 11.56
N GLN A 77 -3.51 1.00 10.22
CA GLN A 77 -4.68 0.86 9.36
C GLN A 77 -5.04 -0.61 9.20
N GLU A 78 -6.33 -0.89 9.19
CA GLU A 78 -6.83 -2.23 8.96
C GLU A 78 -6.55 -2.68 7.52
N TYR A 79 -6.01 -3.89 7.37
CA TYR A 79 -5.82 -4.48 6.06
C TYR A 79 -7.18 -4.92 5.49
N VAL A 80 -7.56 -4.33 4.37
CA VAL A 80 -8.77 -4.73 3.63
C VAL A 80 -8.35 -5.55 2.42
N ASP A 81 -8.93 -6.75 2.26
CA ASP A 81 -8.65 -7.64 1.13
C ASP A 81 -9.42 -7.26 -0.14
N ILE A 82 -9.44 -5.96 -0.44
CA ILE A 82 -10.04 -5.40 -1.64
C ILE A 82 -9.00 -4.48 -2.28
N TYR A 83 -8.82 -4.62 -3.59
CA TYR A 83 -7.96 -3.70 -4.32
C TYR A 83 -8.50 -2.27 -4.26
N ALA A 84 -7.61 -1.30 -4.07
CA ALA A 84 -7.98 0.12 -4.06
C ALA A 84 -8.78 0.55 -5.31
N SER A 85 -8.54 -0.07 -6.46
CA SER A 85 -9.35 0.18 -7.67
C SER A 85 -10.80 -0.26 -7.51
N ARG A 86 -11.04 -1.42 -6.89
CA ARG A 86 -12.39 -1.92 -6.62
C ARG A 86 -13.07 -1.15 -5.50
N ALA A 87 -12.33 -0.79 -4.44
CA ALA A 87 -12.86 0.07 -3.38
C ALA A 87 -13.31 1.45 -3.91
N LYS A 88 -12.55 2.04 -4.85
CA LYS A 88 -12.93 3.29 -5.52
C LYS A 88 -14.14 3.15 -6.45
N GLU A 89 -14.37 1.98 -7.00
CA GLU A 89 -15.54 1.70 -7.85
C GLU A 89 -16.80 1.64 -6.99
N ILE A 90 -16.75 0.88 -5.88
CA ILE A 90 -17.85 0.79 -4.89
C ILE A 90 -18.21 2.18 -4.35
N LEU A 91 -17.23 2.98 -3.96
CA LEU A 91 -17.47 4.34 -3.46
C LEU A 91 -18.12 5.28 -4.48
N ARG A 92 -17.92 5.05 -5.79
CA ARG A 92 -18.58 5.84 -6.84
C ARG A 92 -20.02 5.39 -7.05
N GLU A 93 -20.25 4.08 -7.04
CA GLU A 93 -21.60 3.50 -7.12
C GLU A 93 -22.47 4.04 -5.97
N ASP A 94 -21.95 4.07 -4.74
CA ASP A 94 -22.64 4.62 -3.56
C ASP A 94 -22.91 6.15 -3.62
N GLU A 95 -22.17 6.91 -4.44
CA GLU A 95 -22.36 8.37 -4.63
C GLU A 95 -23.38 8.69 -5.74
N GLU A 96 -23.68 7.73 -6.61
CA GLU A 96 -24.62 7.87 -7.73
C GLU A 96 -26.06 7.46 -7.36
N ASP A 97 -26.24 6.72 -6.25
CA ASP A 97 -27.53 6.36 -5.62
C ASP A 97 -28.02 7.41 -4.60
#